data_AF-A0A0Q7N9A6-F1
#
_entry.id   AF-A0A0Q7N9A6-F1
#
_cell.length_a   1.000
_cell.length_b   1.000
_cell.length_c   1.000
_cell.angle_alpha   90.00
_cell.angle_beta   90.00
_cell.angle_gamma   90.00
#
_symmetry.space_group_name_H-M   'P 1'
#
loop_
_entity.id
_entity.type
_entity.pdbx_description
1 polymer ?
#
loop_
_entity_poly.entity_id
_entity_poly.type
_entity_poly.pdbx_seq_one_letter_code
_entity_poly.pdbx_strand_id
1 'polypeptide(L)' 'MCESIRLYLRNGRWTEPAPRYCPNGHRLGPGQVLIGAVPCIRIGGHHRTHTCRACLTTTYTPPLHADCDHYS' A
#
# COMPACT_ATOMS: atom_id res chain seq x y z
N MET A 1 3.32 9.21 -11.19
CA MET A 1 4.32 8.38 -11.88
C MET A 1 4.59 7.16 -11.00
N CYS A 2 5.00 6.03 -11.57
CA CYS A 2 5.33 4.85 -10.79
C CYS A 2 6.65 5.06 -10.04
N GLU A 3 6.56 5.31 -8.74
CA GLU A 3 7.71 5.58 -7.87
C GLU A 3 7.59 4.81 -6.56
N SER A 4 8.73 4.49 -5.95
CA SER A 4 8.78 3.83 -4.66
C SER A 4 8.31 4.77 -3.55
N ILE A 5 7.71 4.21 -2.50
CA ILE A 5 7.33 5.04 -1.37
C ILE A 5 8.52 5.34 -0.47
N ARG A 6 8.63 6.60 -0.04
CA ARG A 6 9.67 7.02 0.90
C ARG A 6 9.36 6.49 2.30
N LEU A 7 10.27 5.68 2.83
CA LEU A 7 10.23 5.23 4.22
C LEU A 7 10.48 6.41 5.16
N TYR A 8 9.91 6.34 6.36
CA TYR A 8 10.17 7.30 7.42
C TYR A 8 10.57 6.59 8.72
N LEU A 9 11.38 7.27 9.53
CA LEU A 9 11.78 6.77 10.84
C LEU A 9 10.66 7.01 11.85
N ARG A 10 10.24 5.94 12.52
CA ARG A 10 9.32 5.97 13.65
C ARG A 10 9.86 5.09 14.75
N ASN A 11 10.10 5.67 15.94
CA ASN A 11 10.66 4.97 17.09
C ASN A 11 11.97 4.22 16.75
N GLY A 12 12.86 4.84 15.96
CA GLY A 12 14.13 4.24 15.54
C GLY A 12 14.01 3.13 14.49
N ARG A 13 12.83 2.90 13.90
CA ARG A 13 12.60 1.88 12.87
C ARG A 13 12.08 2.49 11.58
N TRP A 14 12.59 2.01 10.46
CA TRP A 14 12.05 2.34 9.14
C TRP A 14 10.63 1.79 9.02
N THR A 15 9.70 2.67 8.64
CA THR A 15 8.27 2.37 8.54
C THR A 15 7.76 2.83 7.18
N GLU A 16 6.91 2.02 6.57
CA GLU A 16 6.19 2.39 5.36
C GLU A 16 4.94 3.20 5.71
N PRO A 17 4.66 4.28 4.98
CA PRO A 17 3.38 4.96 5.08
C PRO A 17 2.24 3.98 4.76
N ALA A 18 1.16 4.05 5.55
CA ALA A 18 -0.04 3.25 5.35
C ALA A 18 -1.28 4.12 5.60
N PRO A 19 -2.36 3.94 4.82
CA PRO A 19 -3.60 4.68 5.01
C PRO A 19 -4.27 4.28 6.34
N ARG A 20 -4.81 5.28 7.06
CA ARG A 20 -5.58 5.05 8.30
C ARG A 20 -7.05 4.74 8.05
N TYR A 21 -7.55 5.08 6.86
CA TYR A 21 -8.94 4.91 6.45
C TYR A 21 -8.98 4.42 5.00
N CYS A 22 -9.97 3.60 4.67
CA CYS A 22 -10.26 3.29 3.28
C CYS A 22 -10.96 4.49 2.59
N PRO A 23 -11.06 4.51 1.25
CA PRO A 23 -11.73 5.58 0.51
C PRO A 23 -13.20 5.81 0.93
N ASN A 24 -13.86 4.78 1.48
CA ASN A 24 -15.23 4.87 1.99
C ASN A 24 -15.32 5.27 3.47
N GLY A 25 -14.20 5.67 4.10
CA GLY A 25 -14.18 6.19 5.47
C GLY A 25 -14.05 5.15 6.60
N HIS A 26 -14.00 3.86 6.30
CA HIS A 26 -13.78 2.83 7.34
C HIS A 26 -12.35 2.86 7.86
N ARG A 27 -12.18 2.73 9.18
CA ARG A 27 -10.85 2.68 9.82
C ARG A 27 -10.11 1.41 9.41
N LEU A 28 -8.85 1.58 9.03
CA LEU A 28 -7.92 0.48 8.76
C LEU A 28 -7.02 0.28 9.97
N GLY A 29 -7.00 -0.93 10.50
CA GLY A 29 -6.31 -1.30 11.73
C GLY A 29 -6.25 -2.81 11.93
N PRO A 30 -5.73 -3.28 13.08
CA PRO A 30 -5.63 -4.71 13.38
C PRO A 30 -6.97 -5.42 13.21
N GLY A 31 -6.98 -6.49 12.41
CA GLY A 31 -8.20 -7.26 12.11
C GLY A 31 -9.23 -6.57 11.21
N GLN A 32 -8.98 -5.34 10.75
CA GLN A 32 -9.91 -4.56 9.91
C GLN A 32 -9.40 -4.38 8.47
N VAL A 33 -8.12 -4.68 8.22
CA VAL A 33 -7.49 -4.59 6.90
C VAL A 33 -6.80 -5.90 6.55
N LEU A 34 -6.92 -6.33 5.30
CA LEU A 34 -6.07 -7.38 4.73
C LEU A 34 -4.91 -6.71 3.99
N ILE A 35 -3.69 -7.11 4.34
CA ILE A 35 -2.46 -6.61 3.72
C ILE A 35 -1.96 -7.62 2.69
N GLY A 36 -1.61 -7.14 1.51
CA GLY A 36 -0.91 -7.90 0.47
C GLY A 36 0.19 -7.06 -0.17
N ALA A 37 0.87 -7.66 -1.15
CA ALA A 37 1.92 -7.00 -1.92
C ALA A 37 1.81 -7.41 -3.39
N VAL A 38 1.90 -6.44 -4.29
CA VAL A 38 2.02 -6.64 -5.74
C VAL A 38 3.45 -6.27 -6.13
N PRO A 39 4.29 -7.22 -6.58
CA PRO A 39 5.63 -6.92 -7.06
C PRO A 39 5.60 -5.88 -8.17
N CYS A 40 6.56 -4.96 -8.18
CA CYS A 40 6.71 -4.01 -9.28
C CYS A 40 8.18 -3.77 -9.61
N ILE A 41 8.56 -4.15 -10.83
CA ILE A 41 9.94 -4.02 -11.33
C ILE A 41 10.31 -2.55 -11.46
N ARG A 42 9.39 -1.71 -11.95
CA ARG A 42 9.63 -0.28 -12.17
C ARG A 42 10.08 0.45 -10.90
N ILE A 43 9.50 0.14 -9.75
CA ILE A 43 9.89 0.74 -8.46
C ILE A 43 11.05 0.00 -7.79
N GLY A 44 11.44 -1.17 -8.30
CA GLY A 44 12.42 -2.07 -7.67
C GLY A 44 11.92 -2.66 -6.34
N GLY A 45 10.62 -2.96 -6.23
CA GLY A 45 9.98 -3.32 -4.96
C GLY A 45 8.55 -3.82 -5.15
N HIS A 46 7.61 -3.33 -4.34
CA HIS A 46 6.20 -3.74 -4.40
C HIS A 46 5.23 -2.61 -4.02
N HIS A 47 3.99 -2.72 -4.49
CA HIS A 47 2.85 -1.95 -4.01
C HIS A 47 2.15 -2.74 -2.90
N ARG A 48 2.08 -2.19 -1.69
CA ARG A 48 1.24 -2.78 -0.63
C ARG A 48 -0.23 -2.58 -0.93
N THR A 49 -1.01 -3.63 -0.82
CA THR A 49 -2.46 -3.55 -0.85
C THR A 49 -3.00 -3.43 0.56
N HIS A 50 -3.99 -2.55 0.73
CA HIS A 50 -4.76 -2.37 1.96
C HIS A 50 -6.23 -2.56 1.61
N THR A 51 -6.72 -3.79 1.78
CA THR A 51 -8.11 -4.14 1.49
C THR A 51 -8.95 -4.02 2.75
N CYS A 52 -9.92 -3.12 2.74
CA CYS A 52 -10.85 -2.94 3.84
C CYS A 52 -11.70 -4.21 4.02
N ARG A 53 -11.74 -4.79 5.23
CA ARG A 53 -12.57 -5.98 5.48
C ARG A 53 -14.07 -5.67 5.56
N ALA A 54 -14.45 -4.41 5.78
CA ALA A 54 -15.85 -4.00 5.87
C ALA A 54 -16.50 -3.81 4.49
N CYS A 55 -15.79 -3.20 3.53
CA CYS A 55 -16.35 -2.84 2.23
C CYS A 55 -15.55 -3.35 1.02
N LEU A 56 -14.50 -4.14 1.26
CA LEU A 56 -13.65 -4.78 0.23
C LEU A 56 -12.92 -3.83 -0.72
N THR A 57 -13.01 -2.52 -0.51
CA THR A 57 -12.23 -1.53 -1.25
C THR A 57 -10.75 -1.71 -0.96
N THR A 58 -9.95 -1.81 -2.02
CA THR A 58 -8.50 -1.97 -1.97
C THR A 58 -7.81 -0.67 -2.36
N THR A 59 -6.79 -0.28 -1.59
CA THR A 59 -5.88 0.82 -1.92
C THR A 59 -4.46 0.33 -2.02
N TYR A 60 -3.66 0.98 -2.86
CA TYR A 60 -2.28 0.60 -3.15
C TYR A 60 -1.32 1.65 -2.61
N THR A 61 -0.20 1.22 -2.05
CA THR A 61 0.82 2.12 -1.49
C THR A 61 2.22 1.61 -1.83
N PRO A 62 2.98 2.29 -2.71
CA PRO A 62 2.59 3.49 -3.48
C PRO A 62 1.42 3.20 -4.46
N PRO A 63 0.67 4.23 -4.90
CA PRO A 63 -0.44 4.06 -5.83
C PRO A 63 -0.01 3.41 -7.15
N LEU A 64 -0.87 2.59 -7.73
CA LEU A 64 -0.65 2.07 -9.08
C LEU A 64 -0.71 3.21 -10.10
N HIS A 65 0.10 3.09 -11.15
CA HIS A 65 0.10 3.98 -12.30
C HIS A 65 0.19 3.16 -13.59
N ALA A 66 -0.11 3.80 -14.73
CA ALA A 66 -0.08 3.15 -16.04
C ALA A 66 1.32 2.66 -16.46
N ASP A 67 2.38 3.25 -15.89
CA ASP A 67 3.79 2.88 -16.11
C ASP A 67 4.31 1.83 -15.11
N CYS A 68 3.42 1.21 -14.33
CA CYS A 68 3.77 0.06 -13.49
C CYS A 68 4.14 -1.16 -14.35
N ASP A 69 5.15 -1.90 -13.90
CA ASP A 69 5.50 -3.21 -14.43
C ASP A 69 5.34 -4.27 -13.33
N HIS A 70 4.32 -5.12 -13.44
CA HIS A 70 3.93 -6.15 -12.47
C HIS A 70 4.18 -7.58 -12.97
N TYR A 71 4.74 -7.74 -14.17
CA TYR A 71 4.95 -9.04 -14.79
C TYR A 71 6.42 -9.44 -14.65
N SER A 72 6.65 -10.64 -14.16
CA SER A 72 7.97 -11.31 -14.14
C SER A 72 7.97 -12.47 -15.13
#